data_AF-A0A2V6GV32-F1
#
_entry.id   AF-A0A2V6GV32-F1
#
_cell.length_a   1.000
_cell.length_b   1.000
_cell.length_c   1.000
_cell.angle_alpha   90.00
_cell.angle_beta   90.00
_cell.angle_gamma   90.00
#
_symmetry.space_group_name_H-M   'P 1'
#
loop_
_entity.id
_entity.type
_entity.pdbx_description
1 polymer ?
#
loop_
_entity_poly.entity_id
_entity_poly.type
_entity_poly.pdbx_seq_one_letter_code
_entity_poly.pdbx_strand_id
1 'polypeptide(L)'
;ELSNALATRDLELALKLVRRLLDQGESAIGILLVAILPTIRNLLLAKDLMERHRLPRPYSPFQFISAINRLPAEATDHLPRKKDGSINAYALGIAAQHAHRFGTGQLIEAMQACLEANLQLVTTQLDHELVLTE
;
A
#
# COMPACT_ATOMS: atom_id res chain seq x y z
N GLU A 1 -0.07 5.81 11.42
CA GLU A 1 -1.50 5.57 11.71
C GLU A 1 -2.33 5.42 10.44
N LEU A 2 -2.28 6.37 9.49
CA LEU A 2 -3.05 6.33 8.25
C LEU A 2 -2.86 5.03 7.44
N SER A 3 -1.61 4.62 7.20
CA SER A 3 -1.31 3.35 6.50
C SER A 3 -1.95 2.12 7.16
N ASN A 4 -2.05 2.11 8.49
CA ASN A 4 -2.69 1.00 9.21
C ASN A 4 -4.21 1.03 8.99
N ALA A 5 -4.85 2.19 9.13
CA ALA A 5 -6.29 2.36 8.88
C ALA A 5 -6.67 1.91 7.45
N LEU A 6 -5.88 2.33 6.46
CA LEU A 6 -6.04 1.88 5.07
C LEU A 6 -5.92 0.36 4.94
N ALA A 7 -4.84 -0.24 5.48
CA ALA A 7 -4.63 -1.68 5.42
C ALA A 7 -5.73 -2.48 6.13
N THR A 8 -6.30 -1.97 7.23
CA THR A 8 -7.38 -2.64 7.96
C THR A 8 -8.76 -2.45 7.34
N ARG A 9 -8.91 -1.63 6.29
CA ARG A 9 -10.18 -1.16 5.70
C ARG A 9 -11.03 -0.34 6.68
N ASP A 10 -10.37 0.46 7.50
CA ASP A 10 -11.05 1.41 8.39
C ASP A 10 -11.19 2.76 7.68
N LEU A 11 -12.26 2.89 6.89
CA LEU A 11 -12.51 4.08 6.06
C LEU A 11 -12.72 5.33 6.92
N GLU A 12 -13.52 5.23 7.99
CA GLU A 12 -13.84 6.35 8.86
C GLU A 12 -12.57 6.90 9.51
N LEU A 13 -11.72 6.01 10.06
CA LEU A 13 -10.44 6.42 10.63
C LEU A 13 -9.49 6.97 9.57
N ALA A 14 -9.42 6.36 8.38
CA ALA A 14 -8.55 6.83 7.31
C ALA A 14 -8.91 8.26 6.88
N LEU A 15 -10.19 8.55 6.63
CA LEU A 15 -10.66 9.90 6.27
C LEU A 15 -10.37 10.91 7.37
N LYS A 16 -10.66 10.55 8.63
CA LYS A 16 -10.34 11.41 9.79
C LYS A 16 -8.85 11.72 9.89
N LEU A 17 -7.98 10.76 9.61
CA LEU A 17 -6.52 10.94 9.64
C LEU A 17 -6.02 11.79 8.47
N VAL A 18 -6.56 11.63 7.27
CA VAL A 18 -6.23 12.48 6.11
C VAL A 18 -6.56 13.94 6.42
N ARG A 19 -7.79 14.23 6.88
CA ARG A 19 -8.19 15.60 7.27
C ARG A 19 -7.28 16.19 8.32
N ARG A 20 -6.99 15.43 9.38
CA ARG A 20 -6.06 15.88 10.44
C ARG A 20 -4.68 16.23 9.90
N LEU A 21 -4.12 15.44 8.97
CA LEU A 21 -2.81 15.72 8.40
C LEU A 21 -2.83 17.01 7.57
N LEU A 22 -3.90 17.22 6.78
CA LEU A 22 -4.10 18.46 6.03
C LEU A 22 -4.25 19.68 6.96
N ASP A 23 -5.04 19.56 8.04
CA ASP A 23 -5.20 20.60 9.07
C ASP A 23 -3.87 20.95 9.76
N GLN A 24 -2.96 19.98 9.85
CA GLN A 24 -1.61 20.16 10.41
C GLN A 24 -0.62 20.78 9.42
N GLY A 25 -1.04 21.05 8.18
CA GLY A 25 -0.22 21.66 7.13
C GLY A 25 0.61 20.66 6.33
N GLU A 26 0.37 19.35 6.46
CA GLU A 26 1.01 18.36 5.59
C GLU A 26 0.52 18.52 4.15
N SER A 27 1.44 18.40 3.19
CA SER A 27 1.06 18.50 1.78
C SER A 27 0.26 17.27 1.34
N ALA A 28 -0.82 17.47 0.59
CA ALA A 28 -1.63 16.38 0.04
C ALA A 28 -0.82 15.41 -0.82
N ILE A 29 0.11 15.94 -1.63
CA ILE A 29 1.03 15.11 -2.40
C ILE A 29 1.97 14.29 -1.50
N GLY A 30 2.42 14.86 -0.38
CA GLY A 30 3.17 14.14 0.64
C GLY A 30 2.35 13.01 1.26
N ILE A 31 1.10 13.27 1.65
CA ILE A 31 0.19 12.26 2.19
C ILE A 31 -0.01 11.12 1.18
N LEU A 32 -0.28 11.45 -0.08
CA LEU A 32 -0.46 10.48 -1.16
C LEU A 32 0.79 9.61 -1.35
N LEU A 33 1.95 10.24 -1.57
CA LEU A 33 3.18 9.53 -1.97
C LEU A 33 3.88 8.82 -0.82
N VAL A 34 3.73 9.29 0.42
CA VAL A 34 4.41 8.73 1.60
C VAL A 34 3.53 7.72 2.33
N ALA A 35 2.20 7.92 2.36
CA ALA A 35 1.30 7.07 3.13
C ALA A 35 0.38 6.21 2.26
N ILE A 36 -0.42 6.82 1.38
CA ILE A 36 -1.49 6.11 0.66
C ILE A 36 -0.90 5.15 -0.40
N LEU A 37 -0.16 5.68 -1.37
CA LEU A 37 0.39 4.93 -2.49
C LEU A 37 1.30 3.76 -2.03
N PRO A 38 2.24 3.94 -1.08
CA PRO A 38 3.05 2.81 -0.60
C PRO A 38 2.22 1.72 0.09
N THR A 39 1.13 2.09 0.78
CA THR A 39 0.24 1.14 1.44
C THR A 39 -0.50 0.29 0.41
N ILE A 40 -1.13 0.92 -0.57
CA ILE A 40 -1.86 0.22 -1.65
C ILE A 40 -0.91 -0.66 -2.46
N ARG A 41 0.27 -0.15 -2.83
CA ARG A 41 1.29 -0.92 -3.56
C ARG A 41 1.71 -2.17 -2.80
N ASN A 42 1.99 -2.05 -1.49
CA ASN A 42 2.42 -3.19 -0.69
C ASN A 42 1.30 -4.23 -0.51
N LEU A 43 0.05 -3.78 -0.35
CA LEU A 43 -1.12 -4.67 -0.33
C LEU A 43 -1.26 -5.42 -1.65
N LEU A 44 -1.12 -4.72 -2.79
CA LEU A 44 -1.20 -5.33 -4.12
C LEU A 44 -0.10 -6.37 -4.33
N LEU A 45 1.16 -6.01 -4.08
CA LEU A 45 2.29 -6.93 -4.24
C LEU A 45 2.16 -8.16 -3.33
N ALA A 46 1.79 -7.96 -2.06
CA ALA A 46 1.57 -9.07 -1.14
C ALA A 46 0.42 -9.97 -1.60
N LYS A 47 -0.71 -9.38 -1.99
CA LYS A 47 -1.89 -10.10 -2.45
C LYS A 47 -1.60 -10.93 -3.70
N ASP A 48 -0.93 -10.34 -4.69
CA ASP A 48 -0.56 -11.00 -5.93
C ASP A 48 0.37 -12.21 -5.67
N LEU A 49 1.41 -12.05 -4.84
CA LEU A 49 2.28 -13.16 -4.44
C LEU A 49 1.51 -14.27 -3.71
N MET A 50 0.60 -13.89 -2.80
CA MET A 50 -0.21 -14.85 -2.06
C MET A 50 -1.12 -15.66 -2.99
N GLU A 51 -1.75 -15.03 -3.98
CA GLU A 51 -2.63 -15.72 -4.92
C GLU A 51 -1.85 -16.59 -5.90
N ARG A 52 -0.81 -16.05 -6.54
CA ARG A 52 -0.01 -16.78 -7.55
C ARG A 52 0.72 -17.98 -6.97
N HIS A 53 1.22 -17.86 -5.74
CA HIS A 53 2.00 -18.92 -5.09
C HIS A 53 1.25 -19.64 -3.96
N ARG A 54 -0.06 -19.39 -3.84
CA ARG A 54 -0.95 -20.01 -2.83
C ARG A 54 -0.39 -19.88 -1.41
N LEU A 55 0.21 -18.73 -1.09
CA LEU A 55 0.77 -18.49 0.24
C LEU A 55 -0.38 -18.29 1.23
N PRO A 56 -0.37 -19.00 2.38
CA PRO A 56 -1.38 -18.80 3.40
C PRO A 56 -1.26 -17.39 3.99
N ARG A 57 -2.36 -16.92 4.59
CA ARG A 57 -2.33 -15.68 5.37
C ARG A 57 -1.28 -15.80 6.47
N PRO A 58 -0.28 -14.89 6.53
CA PRO A 58 0.70 -14.90 7.59
C PRO A 58 0.11 -14.32 8.88
N TYR A 59 0.54 -14.87 10.02
CA TYR A 59 0.23 -14.30 11.35
C TYR A 59 1.23 -13.23 11.76
N SER A 60 2.43 -13.22 11.18
CA SER A 60 3.46 -12.20 11.41
C SER A 60 4.21 -11.85 10.12
N PRO A 61 4.82 -10.66 10.03
CA PRO A 61 5.61 -10.27 8.85
C PRO A 61 6.72 -11.27 8.54
N PHE A 62 7.41 -11.78 9.56
CA PHE A 62 8.52 -12.72 9.39
C PHE A 62 8.09 -14.06 8.76
N GLN A 63 6.87 -14.53 9.01
CA GLN A 63 6.33 -15.72 8.33
C GLN A 63 6.20 -15.47 6.82
N PHE A 64 5.70 -14.30 6.43
CA PHE A 64 5.60 -13.92 5.02
C PHE A 64 6.98 -13.81 4.37
N ILE A 65 7.93 -13.15 5.04
CA ILE A 65 9.31 -12.98 4.57
C ILE A 65 9.96 -14.35 4.33
N SER A 66 9.80 -15.28 5.28
CA SER A 66 10.30 -16.66 5.16
C SER A 66 9.68 -17.40 3.97
N ALA A 67 8.38 -17.20 3.72
CA ALA A 67 7.67 -17.82 2.60
C ALA A 67 8.16 -17.27 1.24
N ILE A 68 8.28 -15.94 1.08
CA ILE A 68 8.70 -15.36 -0.20
C ILE A 68 10.18 -15.63 -0.51
N ASN A 69 11.04 -15.75 0.51
CA ASN A 69 12.45 -16.11 0.32
C ASN A 69 12.66 -17.54 -0.19
N ARG A 70 11.61 -18.38 -0.17
CA ARG A 70 11.63 -19.75 -0.72
C ARG A 70 11.04 -19.82 -2.13
N LEU A 71 10.54 -18.72 -2.66
CA LEU A 71 10.04 -18.66 -4.03
C LEU A 71 11.21 -18.62 -5.03
N PRO A 72 10.98 -19.03 -6.29
CA PRO A 72 11.93 -18.80 -7.37
C PRO A 72 12.31 -17.31 -7.47
N ALA A 73 13.53 -17.02 -7.92
CA ALA A 73 14.05 -15.65 -7.99
C ALA A 73 13.13 -14.75 -8.83
N GLU A 74 12.67 -15.28 -9.97
CA GLU A 74 11.82 -14.60 -10.95
C GLU A 74 10.49 -14.12 -10.34
N ALA A 75 9.97 -14.85 -9.34
CA ALA A 75 8.76 -14.47 -8.62
C ALA A 75 8.95 -13.22 -7.74
N THR A 76 10.19 -12.87 -7.39
CA THR A 76 10.52 -11.80 -6.45
C THR A 76 11.38 -10.69 -7.05
N ASP A 77 11.73 -10.77 -8.33
CA ASP A 77 12.61 -9.80 -9.01
C ASP A 77 12.03 -8.39 -9.03
N HIS A 78 10.71 -8.27 -9.15
CA HIS A 78 10.01 -7.00 -9.16
C HIS A 78 9.86 -6.35 -7.77
N LEU A 79 10.26 -7.05 -6.69
CA LEU A 79 10.10 -6.54 -5.33
C LEU A 79 11.21 -5.54 -4.95
N PRO A 80 10.90 -4.54 -4.09
CA PRO A 80 11.90 -3.59 -3.61
C PRO A 80 13.08 -4.29 -2.93
N ARG A 81 14.31 -3.89 -3.27
CA ARG A 81 15.55 -4.43 -2.71
C ARG A 81 16.21 -3.43 -1.76
N LYS A 82 16.91 -3.94 -0.76
CA LYS A 82 17.86 -3.17 0.06
C LYS A 82 19.20 -3.04 -0.69
N LYS A 83 20.10 -2.22 -0.16
CA LYS A 83 21.44 -2.00 -0.72
C LYS A 83 22.28 -3.29 -0.81
N ASP A 84 22.02 -4.26 0.06
CA ASP A 84 22.69 -5.57 0.08
C ASP A 84 22.07 -6.59 -0.89
N GLY A 85 21.09 -6.19 -1.71
CA GLY A 85 20.40 -7.07 -2.66
C GLY A 85 19.29 -7.95 -2.04
N SER A 86 19.14 -7.94 -0.72
CA SER A 86 18.03 -8.64 -0.06
C SER A 86 16.69 -7.94 -0.30
N ILE A 87 15.58 -8.69 -0.24
CA ILE A 87 14.24 -8.12 -0.39
C ILE A 87 13.93 -7.21 0.81
N ASN A 88 13.46 -5.99 0.55
CA ASN A 88 12.91 -5.11 1.57
C ASN A 88 11.48 -5.55 1.92
N ALA A 89 11.38 -6.66 2.65
CA ALA A 89 10.14 -7.42 2.78
C ALA A 89 9.32 -7.12 4.05
N TYR A 90 9.79 -6.28 4.97
CA TYR A 90 9.07 -6.06 6.23
C TYR A 90 7.71 -5.39 6.03
N ALA A 91 7.66 -4.31 5.25
CA ALA A 91 6.41 -3.63 4.93
C ALA A 91 5.47 -4.51 4.09
N LEU A 92 6.01 -5.37 3.21
CA LEU A 92 5.24 -6.38 2.49
C LEU A 92 4.63 -7.42 3.44
N GLY A 93 5.39 -7.86 4.46
CA GLY A 93 4.89 -8.80 5.46
C GLY A 93 3.76 -8.23 6.31
N ILE A 94 3.85 -6.95 6.69
CA ILE A 94 2.74 -6.24 7.36
C ILE A 94 1.51 -6.20 6.44
N ALA A 95 1.69 -5.79 5.18
CA ALA A 95 0.60 -5.73 4.21
C ALA A 95 -0.05 -7.11 3.99
N ALA A 96 0.75 -8.18 3.92
CA ALA A 96 0.27 -9.55 3.76
C ALA A 96 -0.67 -10.01 4.89
N GLN A 97 -0.48 -9.54 6.13
CA GLN A 97 -1.40 -9.83 7.23
C GLN A 97 -2.81 -9.29 6.97
N HIS A 98 -2.92 -8.23 6.16
CA HIS A 98 -4.16 -7.52 5.85
C HIS A 98 -4.69 -7.74 4.42
N ALA A 99 -3.86 -8.23 3.49
CA ALA A 99 -4.18 -8.40 2.08
C ALA A 99 -5.46 -9.24 1.81
N HIS A 100 -5.79 -10.19 2.69
CA HIS A 100 -7.01 -10.99 2.60
C HIS A 100 -8.32 -10.17 2.61
N ARG A 101 -8.27 -8.91 3.06
CA ARG A 101 -9.41 -8.00 3.12
C ARG A 101 -9.77 -7.41 1.74
N PHE A 102 -8.94 -7.64 0.73
CA PHE A 102 -9.05 -7.03 -0.59
C PHE A 102 -9.03 -8.08 -1.69
N GLY A 103 -9.72 -7.77 -2.79
CA GLY A 103 -9.49 -8.44 -4.07
C GLY A 103 -8.33 -7.79 -4.82
N THR A 104 -7.64 -8.57 -5.67
CA THR A 104 -6.53 -8.05 -6.50
C THR A 104 -7.02 -6.98 -7.47
N GLY A 105 -8.19 -7.15 -8.09
CA GLY A 105 -8.81 -6.13 -8.95
C GLY A 105 -9.05 -4.80 -8.22
N GLN A 106 -9.58 -4.83 -6.99
CA GLN A 106 -9.78 -3.61 -6.18
C GLN A 106 -8.46 -2.89 -5.88
N LEU A 107 -7.37 -3.64 -5.66
CA LEU A 107 -6.06 -3.04 -5.39
C LEU A 107 -5.42 -2.44 -6.67
N ILE A 108 -5.70 -3.01 -7.84
CA ILE A 108 -5.32 -2.43 -9.13
C ILE A 108 -6.08 -1.13 -9.39
N GLU A 109 -7.40 -1.13 -9.16
CA GLU A 109 -8.23 0.08 -9.25
C GLU A 109 -7.74 1.16 -8.27
N ALA A 110 -7.39 0.79 -7.04
CA ALA A 110 -6.83 1.72 -6.06
C ALA A 110 -5.47 2.29 -6.48
N MET A 111 -4.62 1.51 -7.16
CA MET A 111 -3.37 2.03 -7.75
C MET A 111 -3.65 3.03 -8.87
N GLN A 112 -4.67 2.79 -9.70
CA GLN A 112 -5.09 3.72 -10.73
C GLN A 112 -5.64 5.02 -10.13
N ALA A 113 -6.44 4.92 -9.06
CA ALA A 113 -6.93 6.09 -8.32
C ALA A 113 -5.76 6.90 -7.71
N CYS A 114 -4.73 6.23 -7.19
CA CYS A 114 -3.52 6.93 -6.72
C CYS A 114 -2.79 7.69 -7.84
N LEU A 115 -2.74 7.12 -9.06
CA LEU A 115 -2.17 7.80 -10.22
C LEU A 115 -3.00 9.02 -10.63
N GLU A 116 -4.33 8.88 -10.67
CA GLU A 116 -5.23 9.98 -10.99
C GLU A 116 -5.15 11.11 -9.96
N ALA A 117 -5.19 10.79 -8.67
CA ALA A 117 -4.99 11.76 -7.60
C ALA A 117 -3.63 12.46 -7.72
N ASN A 118 -2.55 11.73 -8.04
CA ASN A 118 -1.24 12.34 -8.25
C ASN A 118 -1.25 13.33 -9.41
N LEU A 119 -1.89 12.99 -10.53
CA LEU A 119 -2.04 13.88 -11.68
C LEU A 119 -2.86 15.13 -11.30
N GLN A 120 -3.99 14.96 -10.62
CA GLN A 120 -4.84 16.07 -10.21
C GLN A 120 -4.10 17.02 -9.28
N LEU A 121 -3.39 16.50 -8.26
CA LEU A 121 -2.64 17.31 -7.29
C LEU A 121 -1.50 18.13 -7.92
N VAL A 122 -0.90 17.67 -9.02
CA VAL A 122 0.25 18.36 -9.64
C VAL A 122 -0.09 19.19 -10.88
N THR A 123 -1.26 18.95 -11.49
CA THR A 123 -1.63 19.62 -12.76
C THR A 123 -2.86 20.50 -12.66
N THR A 124 -3.62 20.44 -11.56
CA THR A 124 -4.86 21.20 -11.40
C THR A 124 -4.80 22.12 -10.18
N GLN A 125 -5.83 22.96 -10.04
CA GLN A 125 -6.06 23.80 -8.85
C GLN A 125 -7.25 23.27 -8.03
N LEU A 126 -7.55 21.98 -8.14
CA LEU A 126 -8.63 21.36 -7.37
C LEU A 126 -8.31 21.41 -5.87
N ASP A 127 -9.36 21.40 -5.07
CA ASP A 127 -9.23 21.32 -3.62
C ASP A 127 -8.51 20.01 -3.22
N HIS A 128 -7.45 20.14 -2.45
CA HIS A 128 -6.59 19.03 -2.11
C HIS A 128 -7.24 18.03 -1.14
N GLU A 129 -8.15 18.47 -0.27
CA GLU A 129 -8.91 17.56 0.58
C GLU A 129 -9.85 16.74 -0.29
N LEU A 130 -10.59 17.40 -1.18
CA LEU A 130 -11.51 16.75 -2.10
C LEU A 130 -10.83 15.64 -2.91
N VAL A 131 -9.65 15.93 -3.49
CA VAL A 131 -8.87 14.96 -4.29
C VAL A 131 -8.44 13.73 -3.49
N LEU A 132 -8.28 13.84 -2.17
CA LEU A 132 -7.86 12.72 -1.32
C LEU A 132 -9.01 11.98 -0.64
N THR A 133 -10.21 12.56 -0.59
CA THR A 133 -11.33 12.00 0.19
C THR A 133 -12.51 11.51 -0.64
N GLU A 134 -12.65 11.95 -1.90
CA GLU A 134 -13.72 11.57 -2.83
C GLU A 134 -13.19 10.80 -4.05
#